data_AF-A0AB38SCX5-F1
#
_entry.id   AF-A0AB38SCX5-F1
#
_cell.length_a   1.000
_cell.length_b   1.000
_cell.length_c   1.000
_cell.angle_alpha   90.00
_cell.angle_beta   90.00
_cell.angle_gamma   90.00
#
_symmetry.space_group_name_H-M   'P 1'
#
loop_
_entity.id
_entity.type
_entity.pdbx_description
1 polymer ?
#
loop_
_entity_poly.entity_id
_entity_poly.type
_entity_poly.pdbx_seq_one_letter_code
_entity_poly.pdbx_strand_id
1 'polypeptide(L)'
;MQWPRFFFDYVKSPSLRHLRDPYSVHKLARDIVNAVDRAGSVWGKWDADREEVAKAAAPCWIPTEDLLASLNNLPGPQLTKTDVEQRLRAIWEEPHTSYPKEDLKDGCLALYLAEKAQGTEMRAIIGALQEHLEREDERLRREQDERYRKLKEEERTKLEQRFLSGADCGWTSVAKSEAFYCRRNGRTFRIVQGKDKRWTLFRVKSVDDKGDMLGVYQGRGDANKALKTIAYANEQ
;
A
#
# COMPACT_ATOMS: atom_id res chain seq x y z
N MET A 1 -19.40 -34.72 12.65
CA MET A 1 -17.97 -34.56 13.03
C MET A 1 -17.15 -35.70 12.43
N GLN A 2 -16.44 -35.47 11.33
CA GLN A 2 -15.73 -36.51 10.56
C GLN A 2 -14.19 -36.41 10.68
N TRP A 3 -13.69 -35.52 11.53
CA TRP A 3 -12.27 -35.26 11.80
C TRP A 3 -11.44 -36.47 12.26
N PRO A 4 -11.96 -37.37 13.13
CA PRO A 4 -11.16 -38.51 13.55
C PRO A 4 -10.79 -39.41 12.36
N ARG A 5 -11.68 -39.51 11.36
CA ARG A 5 -11.59 -40.54 10.33
C ARG A 5 -10.42 -40.34 9.35
N PHE A 6 -10.18 -39.12 8.87
CA PHE A 6 -9.07 -38.84 7.95
C PHE A 6 -7.70 -39.01 8.61
N PHE A 7 -7.54 -38.56 9.86
CA PHE A 7 -6.30 -38.75 10.61
C PHE A 7 -6.08 -40.24 10.94
N PHE A 8 -7.13 -40.94 11.38
CA PHE A 8 -7.04 -42.38 11.65
C PHE A 8 -6.75 -43.21 10.38
N ASP A 9 -7.36 -42.87 9.24
CA ASP A 9 -7.10 -43.58 7.98
C ASP A 9 -5.70 -43.27 7.41
N TYR A 10 -5.18 -42.06 7.64
CA TYR A 10 -3.81 -41.69 7.30
C TYR A 10 -2.76 -42.37 8.20
N VAL A 11 -3.06 -42.59 9.47
CA VAL A 11 -2.18 -43.28 10.44
C VAL A 11 -2.27 -44.81 10.32
N LYS A 12 -3.36 -45.36 9.76
CA LYS A 12 -3.57 -46.81 9.58
C LYS A 12 -2.75 -47.46 8.46
N SER A 13 -2.10 -46.67 7.59
CA SER A 13 -1.26 -47.24 6.53
C SER A 13 -0.02 -47.92 7.16
N PRO A 14 0.19 -49.24 6.95
CA PRO A 14 1.18 -50.04 7.68
C PRO A 14 2.62 -49.55 7.56
N SER A 15 2.94 -48.88 6.46
CA SER A 15 4.25 -48.27 6.26
C SER A 15 4.14 -46.78 6.55
N LEU A 16 4.56 -46.33 7.73
CA LEU A 16 4.66 -44.90 8.11
C LEU A 16 5.58 -44.04 7.20
N ARG A 17 6.00 -44.56 6.03
CA ARG A 17 6.86 -43.90 5.03
C ARG A 17 6.17 -42.70 4.36
N HIS A 18 4.86 -42.75 4.14
CA HIS A 18 4.07 -41.65 3.56
C HIS A 18 3.98 -40.42 4.47
N LEU A 19 4.27 -40.55 5.77
CA LEU A 19 4.36 -39.40 6.69
C LEU A 19 5.54 -38.47 6.39
N ARG A 20 6.57 -38.97 5.69
CA ARG A 20 7.75 -38.20 5.26
C ARG A 20 7.70 -37.81 3.79
N ASP A 21 6.70 -38.27 3.04
CA ASP A 21 6.51 -37.91 1.63
C ASP A 21 5.78 -36.55 1.54
N PRO A 22 6.44 -35.50 1.00
CA PRO A 22 5.82 -34.19 0.86
C PRO A 22 4.50 -34.23 0.09
N TYR A 23 4.38 -35.11 -0.91
CA TYR A 23 3.18 -35.22 -1.74
C TYR A 23 1.97 -35.74 -0.95
N SER A 24 2.17 -36.79 -0.16
CA SER A 24 1.14 -37.38 0.71
C SER A 24 0.66 -36.40 1.80
N VAL A 25 1.57 -35.60 2.35
CA VAL A 25 1.26 -34.55 3.32
C VAL A 25 0.45 -33.42 2.66
N HIS A 26 0.84 -32.97 1.47
CA HIS A 26 0.10 -31.95 0.72
C HIS A 26 -1.30 -32.43 0.33
N LYS A 27 -1.44 -33.69 -0.08
CA LYS A 27 -2.74 -34.29 -0.38
C LYS A 27 -3.63 -34.35 0.85
N LEU A 28 -3.12 -34.81 2.00
CA LEU A 28 -3.87 -34.82 3.25
C LEU A 28 -4.29 -33.42 3.68
N ALA A 29 -3.39 -32.43 3.59
CA ALA A 29 -3.72 -31.05 3.91
C ALA A 29 -4.85 -30.52 3.01
N ARG A 30 -4.80 -30.81 1.71
CA ARG A 30 -5.87 -30.45 0.76
C ARG A 30 -7.18 -31.15 1.09
N ASP A 31 -7.14 -32.43 1.43
CA ASP A 31 -8.34 -33.22 1.77
C ASP A 31 -8.96 -32.75 3.10
N ILE A 32 -8.14 -32.34 4.08
CA ILE A 32 -8.61 -31.72 5.32
C ILE A 32 -9.27 -30.37 5.03
N VAL A 33 -8.61 -29.48 4.28
CA VAL A 33 -9.19 -28.16 3.92
C VAL A 33 -10.52 -28.34 3.17
N ASN A 34 -10.56 -29.24 2.19
CA ASN A 34 -11.78 -29.54 1.43
C ASN A 34 -12.90 -30.11 2.31
N ALA A 35 -12.57 -30.96 3.28
CA ALA A 35 -13.55 -31.53 4.21
C ALA A 35 -14.06 -30.48 5.22
N VAL A 36 -13.21 -29.55 5.63
CA VAL A 36 -13.56 -28.42 6.51
C VAL A 36 -14.47 -27.43 5.78
N ASP A 37 -14.13 -27.07 4.54
CA ASP A 37 -14.97 -26.21 3.70
C ASP A 37 -16.34 -26.84 3.44
N ARG A 38 -16.40 -28.15 3.14
CA ARG A 38 -17.67 -28.82 2.81
C ARG A 38 -18.58 -29.07 4.01
N ALA A 39 -18.03 -29.25 5.22
CA ALA A 39 -18.82 -29.66 6.39
C ALA A 39 -19.40 -28.48 7.21
N GLY A 40 -19.08 -27.23 6.86
CA GLY A 40 -19.50 -26.07 7.63
C GLY A 40 -19.39 -24.72 6.94
N SER A 41 -19.26 -24.66 5.61
CA SER A 41 -19.26 -23.37 4.91
C SER A 41 -20.59 -22.65 5.15
N VAL A 42 -20.50 -21.50 5.82
CA VAL A 42 -21.57 -20.50 5.94
C VAL A 42 -22.11 -20.11 4.56
N TRP A 43 -21.36 -20.42 3.49
CA TRP A 43 -21.62 -20.13 2.09
C TRP A 43 -21.99 -21.38 1.28
N GLY A 44 -22.76 -22.33 1.82
CA GLY A 44 -23.13 -23.57 1.11
C GLY A 44 -23.86 -23.43 -0.23
N LYS A 45 -24.30 -22.22 -0.60
CA LYS A 45 -24.87 -21.88 -1.93
C LYS A 45 -23.83 -21.41 -2.95
N TRP A 46 -22.59 -21.21 -2.52
CA TRP A 46 -21.48 -20.71 -3.32
C TRP A 46 -20.60 -21.88 -3.75
N ASP A 47 -20.60 -22.16 -5.05
CA ASP A 47 -19.66 -23.06 -5.67
C ASP A 47 -18.43 -22.28 -6.19
N ALA A 48 -17.44 -23.01 -6.72
CA ALA A 48 -16.20 -22.41 -7.19
C ALA A 48 -16.42 -21.41 -8.34
N ASP A 49 -17.36 -21.68 -9.24
CA ASP A 49 -17.60 -20.85 -10.41
C ASP A 49 -18.27 -19.52 -10.05
N ARG A 50 -19.25 -19.54 -9.14
CA ARG A 50 -19.90 -18.33 -8.60
C ARG A 50 -18.94 -17.52 -7.74
N GLU A 51 -18.12 -18.22 -6.97
CA GLU A 51 -17.10 -17.63 -6.11
C GLU A 51 -16.05 -16.86 -6.94
N GLU A 52 -15.60 -17.43 -8.05
CA GLU A 52 -14.69 -16.76 -9.00
C GLU A 52 -15.31 -15.48 -9.56
N VAL A 53 -16.58 -15.53 -10.00
CA VAL A 53 -17.28 -14.36 -10.54
C VAL A 53 -17.46 -13.28 -9.47
N ALA A 54 -17.86 -13.65 -8.25
CA ALA A 54 -18.03 -12.69 -7.17
C ALA A 54 -16.70 -12.04 -6.76
N LYS A 55 -15.60 -12.80 -6.72
CA LYS A 55 -14.27 -12.24 -6.45
C LYS A 55 -13.81 -11.27 -7.55
N ALA A 56 -14.06 -11.62 -8.82
CA ALA A 56 -13.73 -10.73 -9.93
C ALA A 56 -14.60 -9.46 -9.93
N ALA A 57 -15.88 -9.59 -9.59
CA ALA A 57 -16.82 -8.48 -9.49
C ALA A 57 -16.62 -7.62 -8.23
N ALA A 58 -16.04 -8.17 -7.15
CA ALA A 58 -15.90 -7.50 -5.86
C ALA A 58 -15.24 -6.11 -5.91
N PRO A 59 -14.16 -5.85 -6.66
CA PRO A 59 -13.61 -4.51 -6.80
C PRO A 59 -14.42 -3.60 -7.75
N CYS A 60 -15.32 -4.17 -8.55
CA CYS A 60 -16.06 -3.48 -9.59
C CYS A 60 -17.37 -2.89 -9.04
N TRP A 61 -17.69 -1.65 -9.40
CA TRP A 61 -18.99 -1.05 -9.10
C TRP A 61 -20.06 -1.55 -10.07
N ILE A 62 -20.64 -2.72 -9.76
CA ILE A 62 -21.71 -3.35 -10.52
C ILE A 62 -23.00 -3.35 -9.69
N PRO A 63 -24.17 -3.02 -10.28
CA PRO A 63 -25.44 -3.17 -9.59
C PRO A 63 -25.66 -4.60 -9.08
N THR A 64 -25.94 -4.73 -7.78
CA THR A 64 -26.07 -6.04 -7.12
C THR A 64 -27.16 -6.90 -7.76
N GLU A 65 -28.24 -6.29 -8.23
CA GLU A 65 -29.36 -6.97 -8.89
C GLU A 65 -28.92 -7.67 -10.19
N ASP A 66 -28.08 -7.00 -10.97
CA ASP A 66 -27.59 -7.52 -12.24
C ASP A 66 -26.53 -8.61 -12.01
N LEU A 67 -25.66 -8.41 -11.01
CA LEU A 67 -24.71 -9.44 -10.59
C LEU A 67 -25.44 -10.68 -10.07
N LEU A 68 -26.50 -10.51 -9.27
CA LEU A 68 -27.34 -11.60 -8.80
C LEU A 68 -27.97 -12.39 -9.95
N ALA A 69 -28.54 -11.69 -10.95
CA ALA A 69 -29.12 -12.32 -12.12
C ALA A 69 -28.07 -13.16 -12.87
N SER A 70 -26.87 -12.60 -13.07
CA SER A 70 -25.77 -13.32 -13.71
C SER A 70 -25.30 -14.53 -12.91
N LEU A 71 -25.19 -14.43 -11.59
CA LEU A 71 -24.75 -15.55 -10.73
C LEU A 71 -25.79 -16.67 -10.70
N ASN A 72 -27.08 -16.35 -10.75
CA ASN A 72 -28.15 -17.34 -10.79
C ASN A 72 -28.27 -18.07 -12.14
N ASN A 73 -27.62 -17.59 -13.20
CA ASN A 73 -27.49 -18.34 -14.46
C ASN A 73 -26.44 -19.47 -14.36
N LEU A 74 -25.57 -19.44 -13.35
CA LEU A 74 -24.61 -20.51 -13.08
C LEU A 74 -25.29 -21.63 -12.28
N PRO A 75 -24.83 -22.89 -12.40
CA PRO A 75 -25.38 -24.02 -11.65
C PRO A 75 -25.35 -23.74 -10.14
N GLY A 76 -26.28 -24.35 -9.40
CA GLY A 76 -26.32 -24.27 -7.93
C GLY A 76 -27.62 -23.72 -7.35
N PRO A 77 -27.75 -23.64 -6.02
CA PRO A 77 -28.96 -23.17 -5.35
C PRO A 77 -29.29 -21.72 -5.70
N GLN A 78 -30.56 -21.33 -5.67
CA GLN A 78 -30.93 -19.94 -5.95
C GLN A 78 -30.35 -18.99 -4.89
N LEU A 79 -29.60 -17.98 -5.35
CA LEU A 79 -29.10 -16.90 -4.52
C LEU A 79 -30.17 -15.81 -4.38
N THR A 80 -30.14 -15.15 -3.22
CA THR A 80 -30.91 -13.93 -2.94
C THR A 80 -29.97 -12.71 -3.00
N LYS A 81 -30.55 -11.52 -3.06
CA LYS A 81 -29.78 -10.26 -2.99
C LYS A 81 -28.89 -10.21 -1.74
N THR A 82 -29.43 -10.61 -0.59
CA THR A 82 -28.69 -10.67 0.67
C THR A 82 -27.53 -11.67 0.61
N ASP A 83 -27.69 -12.82 -0.04
CA ASP A 83 -26.59 -13.79 -0.19
C ASP A 83 -25.39 -13.15 -0.93
N VAL A 84 -25.67 -12.37 -1.99
CA VAL A 84 -24.65 -11.68 -2.80
C VAL A 84 -24.00 -10.53 -2.03
N GLU A 85 -24.80 -9.66 -1.40
CA GLU A 85 -24.27 -8.52 -0.62
C GLU A 85 -23.37 -8.98 0.53
N GLN A 86 -23.80 -10.02 1.27
CA GLN A 86 -23.00 -10.53 2.37
C GLN A 86 -21.73 -11.25 1.89
N ARG A 87 -21.78 -11.93 0.74
CA ARG A 87 -20.56 -12.53 0.17
C ARG A 87 -19.58 -11.47 -0.30
N LEU A 88 -20.04 -10.43 -1.01
CA LEU A 88 -19.18 -9.32 -1.44
C LEU A 88 -18.53 -8.63 -0.23
N ARG A 89 -19.32 -8.37 0.84
CA ARG A 89 -18.77 -7.84 2.10
C ARG A 89 -17.71 -8.74 2.69
N ALA A 90 -17.97 -10.05 2.78
CA ALA A 90 -17.00 -11.00 3.29
C ALA A 90 -15.72 -11.02 2.44
N ILE A 91 -15.82 -10.88 1.11
CA ILE A 91 -14.65 -10.75 0.22
C ILE A 91 -13.86 -9.48 0.54
N TRP A 92 -14.51 -8.34 0.81
CA TRP A 92 -13.82 -7.09 1.18
C TRP A 92 -13.18 -7.11 2.57
N GLU A 93 -13.60 -8.03 3.42
CA GLU A 93 -13.00 -8.27 4.74
C GLU A 93 -11.83 -9.27 4.69
N GLU A 94 -11.62 -9.96 3.57
CA GLU A 94 -10.49 -10.87 3.37
C GLU A 94 -9.13 -10.09 3.36
N PRO A 95 -8.02 -10.71 3.80
CA PRO A 95 -6.71 -10.07 3.72
C PRO A 95 -6.33 -9.71 2.29
N HIS A 96 -5.74 -8.54 2.09
CA HIS A 96 -5.24 -8.05 0.78
C HIS A 96 -6.32 -7.71 -0.26
N THR A 97 -7.60 -7.83 0.07
CA THR A 97 -8.66 -7.19 -0.71
C THR A 97 -8.90 -5.78 -0.16
N SER A 98 -9.46 -4.91 -0.99
CA SER A 98 -9.85 -3.56 -0.58
C SER A 98 -11.29 -3.34 -0.99
N TYR A 99 -11.99 -2.55 -0.20
CA TYR A 99 -13.30 -2.04 -0.58
C TYR A 99 -13.18 -1.28 -1.92
N PRO A 100 -14.20 -1.35 -2.78
CA PRO A 100 -14.27 -0.56 -4.00
C PRO A 100 -14.08 0.93 -3.68
N LYS A 101 -13.23 1.61 -4.45
CA LYS A 101 -12.97 3.03 -4.26
C LYS A 101 -14.18 3.83 -4.72
N GLU A 102 -14.81 4.56 -3.81
CA GLU A 102 -15.98 5.42 -4.12
C GLU A 102 -15.66 6.45 -5.22
N ASP A 103 -14.43 6.98 -5.26
CA ASP A 103 -14.00 7.95 -6.28
C ASP A 103 -14.08 7.41 -7.72
N LEU A 104 -14.06 6.08 -7.90
CA LEU A 104 -14.10 5.42 -9.21
C LEU A 104 -15.50 4.92 -9.58
N LYS A 105 -16.48 5.12 -8.71
CA LYS A 105 -17.83 4.60 -8.87
C LYS A 105 -18.54 5.09 -10.12
N ASP A 106 -18.51 6.39 -10.36
CA ASP A 106 -19.21 6.99 -11.49
C ASP A 106 -18.61 6.52 -12.83
N GLY A 107 -17.29 6.38 -12.90
CA GLY A 107 -16.60 5.86 -14.08
C GLY A 107 -16.94 4.39 -14.36
N CYS A 108 -16.90 3.55 -13.32
CA CYS A 108 -17.32 2.16 -13.43
C CYS A 108 -18.79 2.01 -13.84
N LEU A 109 -19.70 2.77 -13.23
CA LEU A 109 -21.13 2.72 -13.57
C LEU A 109 -21.38 3.19 -15.01
N ALA A 110 -20.69 4.22 -15.48
CA ALA A 110 -20.79 4.69 -16.86
C ALA A 110 -20.33 3.61 -17.86
N LEU A 111 -19.19 2.97 -17.60
CA LEU A 111 -18.68 1.88 -18.43
C LEU A 111 -19.63 0.67 -18.38
N TYR A 112 -20.10 0.30 -17.20
CA TYR A 112 -21.07 -0.77 -17.01
C TYR A 112 -22.34 -0.56 -17.84
N LEU A 113 -22.93 0.64 -17.77
CA LEU A 113 -24.15 0.97 -18.52
C LEU A 113 -23.90 0.94 -20.03
N ALA A 114 -22.75 1.41 -20.50
CA ALA A 114 -22.37 1.39 -21.91
C ALA A 114 -22.21 -0.05 -22.45
N GLU A 115 -21.57 -0.93 -21.69
CA GLU A 115 -21.42 -2.34 -22.05
C GLU A 115 -22.74 -3.10 -21.98
N LYS A 116 -23.55 -2.84 -20.95
CA LYS A 116 -24.89 -3.45 -20.80
C LYS A 116 -25.78 -3.08 -21.98
N ALA A 117 -25.73 -1.84 -22.45
CA ALA A 117 -26.52 -1.37 -23.60
C ALA A 117 -26.12 -2.08 -24.91
N GLN A 118 -24.88 -2.57 -25.02
CA GLN A 118 -24.39 -3.33 -26.16
C GLN A 118 -24.75 -4.82 -26.08
N GLY A 119 -25.32 -5.27 -24.96
CA GLY A 119 -25.62 -6.68 -24.71
C GLY A 119 -24.39 -7.52 -24.38
N THR A 120 -23.32 -6.88 -23.89
CA THR A 120 -22.10 -7.58 -23.47
C THR A 120 -22.39 -8.51 -22.28
N GLU A 121 -21.84 -9.72 -22.31
CA GLU A 121 -21.98 -10.71 -21.24
C GLU A 121 -21.31 -10.25 -19.93
N MET A 122 -21.92 -10.54 -18.77
CA MET A 122 -21.46 -10.03 -17.47
C MET A 122 -19.99 -10.33 -17.17
N ARG A 123 -19.48 -11.52 -17.53
CA ARG A 123 -18.05 -11.85 -17.34
C ARG A 123 -17.13 -10.93 -18.14
N ALA A 124 -17.52 -10.55 -19.34
CA ALA A 124 -16.76 -9.60 -20.17
C ALA A 124 -16.87 -8.18 -19.62
N ILE A 125 -18.05 -7.77 -19.12
CA ILE A 125 -18.23 -6.49 -18.43
C ILE A 125 -17.31 -6.39 -17.20
N ILE A 126 -17.27 -7.44 -16.38
CA ILE A 126 -16.38 -7.50 -15.20
C ILE A 126 -14.91 -7.32 -15.63
N GLY A 127 -14.47 -8.03 -16.67
CA GLY A 127 -13.10 -7.89 -17.19
C GLY A 127 -12.80 -6.46 -17.67
N ALA A 128 -13.71 -5.83 -18.41
CA ALA A 128 -13.55 -4.45 -18.87
C ALA A 128 -13.50 -3.45 -17.71
N LEU A 129 -14.31 -3.67 -16.67
CA LEU A 129 -14.30 -2.84 -15.45
C LEU A 129 -13.00 -2.98 -14.66
N GLN A 130 -12.47 -4.19 -14.53
CA GLN A 130 -11.17 -4.42 -13.88
C GLN A 130 -10.05 -3.67 -14.60
N GLU A 131 -10.01 -3.78 -15.93
CA GLU A 131 -8.99 -3.06 -16.72
C GLU A 131 -9.15 -1.54 -16.59
N HIS A 132 -10.39 -1.04 -16.56
CA HIS A 132 -10.66 0.39 -16.33
C HIS A 132 -10.17 0.85 -14.95
N LEU A 133 -10.46 0.08 -13.89
CA LEU A 133 -10.02 0.38 -12.54
C LEU A 133 -8.49 0.41 -12.42
N GLU A 134 -7.79 -0.55 -13.04
CA GLU A 134 -6.33 -0.57 -13.05
C GLU A 134 -5.72 0.69 -13.70
N ARG A 135 -6.27 1.12 -14.84
CA ARG A 135 -5.83 2.34 -15.54
C ARG A 135 -6.09 3.59 -14.70
N GLU A 136 -7.26 3.69 -14.09
CA GLU A 136 -7.63 4.85 -13.27
C GLU A 136 -6.79 4.92 -11.98
N ASP A 137 -6.51 3.79 -11.36
CA ASP A 137 -5.61 3.70 -10.22
C ASP A 137 -4.20 4.16 -10.57
N GLU A 138 -3.69 3.77 -11.74
CA GLU A 138 -2.39 4.21 -12.21
C GLU A 138 -2.37 5.73 -12.48
N ARG A 139 -3.43 6.26 -13.08
CA ARG A 139 -3.61 7.70 -13.30
C ARG A 139 -3.57 8.47 -11.97
N LEU A 140 -4.36 8.04 -10.99
CA LEU A 140 -4.42 8.66 -9.66
C LEU A 140 -3.08 8.61 -8.93
N ARG A 141 -2.36 7.48 -8.99
CA ARG A 141 -1.02 7.38 -8.41
C ARG A 141 -0.04 8.37 -9.02
N ARG A 142 -0.02 8.49 -10.35
CA ARG A 142 0.84 9.45 -11.06
C ARG A 142 0.51 10.89 -10.66
N GLU A 143 -0.77 11.24 -10.62
CA GLU A 143 -1.22 12.57 -10.20
C GLU A 143 -0.80 12.89 -8.75
N GLN A 144 -0.94 11.93 -7.83
CA GLN A 144 -0.51 12.08 -6.44
C GLN A 144 1.01 12.23 -6.33
N ASP A 145 1.77 11.42 -7.05
CA ASP A 145 3.24 11.50 -7.06
C ASP A 145 3.72 12.86 -7.59
N GLU A 146 3.11 13.36 -8.65
CA GLU A 146 3.43 14.69 -9.20
C GLU A 146 3.08 15.81 -8.22
N ARG A 147 1.90 15.77 -7.59
CA ARG A 147 1.50 16.74 -6.57
C ARG A 147 2.46 16.71 -5.39
N TYR A 148 2.85 15.52 -4.92
CA TYR A 148 3.79 15.35 -3.83
C TYR A 148 5.18 15.90 -4.17
N ARG A 149 5.66 15.65 -5.41
CA ARG A 149 6.93 16.22 -5.90
C ARG A 149 6.87 17.75 -5.94
N LYS A 150 5.80 18.33 -6.48
CA LYS A 150 5.61 19.80 -6.52
C LYS A 150 5.58 20.40 -5.12
N LEU A 151 4.80 19.83 -4.20
CA LEU A 151 4.74 20.28 -2.80
C LEU A 151 6.12 20.23 -2.13
N LYS A 152 6.89 19.15 -2.33
CA LYS A 152 8.26 19.06 -1.81
C LYS A 152 9.20 20.11 -2.40
N GLU A 153 9.10 20.39 -3.70
CA GLU A 153 9.90 21.41 -4.36
C GLU A 153 9.54 22.82 -3.89
N GLU A 154 8.25 23.10 -3.70
CA GLU A 154 7.76 24.35 -3.13
C GLU A 154 8.22 24.54 -1.68
N GLU A 155 8.12 23.50 -0.84
CA GLU A 155 8.63 23.51 0.53
C GLU A 155 10.14 23.75 0.56
N ARG A 156 10.91 23.07 -0.31
CA ARG A 156 12.35 23.30 -0.43
C ARG A 156 12.66 24.74 -0.80
N THR A 157 11.95 25.28 -1.79
CA THR A 157 12.13 26.66 -2.26
C THR A 157 11.78 27.68 -1.17
N LYS A 158 10.70 27.46 -0.41
CA LYS A 158 10.32 28.30 0.74
C LYS A 158 11.38 28.28 1.83
N LEU A 159 11.93 27.11 2.16
CA LEU A 159 12.99 26.99 3.15
C LEU A 159 14.28 27.68 2.69
N GLU A 160 14.63 27.52 1.42
CA GLU A 160 15.80 28.17 0.80
C GLU A 160 15.65 29.70 0.79
N GLN A 161 14.48 30.21 0.38
CA GLN A 161 14.18 31.65 0.46
C GLN A 161 14.23 32.16 1.89
N ARG A 162 13.72 31.41 2.87
CA ARG A 162 13.80 31.77 4.28
C ARG A 162 15.25 31.89 4.76
N PHE A 163 16.10 30.93 4.37
CA PHE A 163 17.53 30.99 4.67
C PHE A 163 18.21 32.21 4.02
N LEU A 164 17.95 32.46 2.73
CA LEU A 164 18.53 33.58 1.96
C LEU A 164 18.05 34.95 2.47
N SER A 165 16.83 35.03 3.01
CA SER A 165 16.29 36.26 3.61
C SER A 165 16.99 36.68 4.91
N GLY A 166 17.87 35.83 5.45
CA GLY A 166 18.59 36.09 6.69
C GLY A 166 17.78 35.82 7.95
N ALA A 167 16.58 35.24 7.83
CA ALA A 167 15.77 34.79 8.96
C ALA A 167 16.37 33.53 9.62
N ASP A 168 16.18 33.39 10.93
CA ASP A 168 16.51 32.15 11.63
C ASP A 168 15.67 30.99 11.08
N CYS A 169 16.36 29.89 10.75
CA CYS A 169 15.78 28.73 10.10
C CYS A 169 16.50 27.44 10.50
N GLY A 170 15.78 26.33 10.40
CA GLY A 170 16.37 25.00 10.54
C GLY A 170 17.32 24.66 9.40
N TRP A 171 17.92 23.48 9.50
CA TRP A 171 18.75 22.91 8.45
C TRP A 171 18.00 22.77 7.13
N THR A 172 18.53 23.41 6.11
CA THR A 172 17.98 23.51 4.76
C THR A 172 19.09 23.20 3.76
N SER A 173 18.80 22.44 2.70
CA SER A 173 19.74 22.30 1.57
C SER A 173 19.55 23.50 0.65
N VAL A 174 20.65 24.17 0.31
CA VAL A 174 20.68 25.36 -0.54
C VAL A 174 21.36 24.97 -1.85
N ALA A 175 20.84 25.44 -3.00
CA ALA A 175 21.36 25.15 -4.33
C ALA A 175 21.57 23.65 -4.64
N LYS A 176 20.77 22.77 -4.03
CA LYS A 176 20.91 21.30 -4.11
C LYS A 176 22.28 20.77 -3.63
N SER A 177 22.96 21.52 -2.76
CA SER A 177 24.20 21.07 -2.13
C SER A 177 23.95 19.86 -1.23
N GLU A 178 24.91 18.94 -1.16
CA GLU A 178 24.96 17.86 -0.17
C GLU A 178 25.14 18.41 1.26
N ALA A 179 25.55 19.68 1.39
CA ALA A 179 25.62 20.39 2.66
C ALA A 179 24.24 20.90 3.10
N PHE A 180 24.00 20.87 4.41
CA PHE A 180 22.87 21.56 5.01
C PHE A 180 23.33 22.86 5.66
N TYR A 181 22.52 23.91 5.51
CA TYR A 181 22.75 25.22 6.09
C TYR A 181 21.65 25.53 7.09
N CYS A 182 22.00 26.17 8.20
CA CYS A 182 20.99 26.74 9.09
C CYS A 182 21.43 28.13 9.54
N ARG A 183 20.46 28.90 10.00
CA ARG A 183 20.71 30.20 10.61
C ARG A 183 20.10 30.22 11.99
N ARG A 184 20.93 30.63 12.97
CA ARG A 184 20.51 30.70 14.35
C ARG A 184 21.21 31.86 15.04
N ASN A 185 20.43 32.69 15.74
CA ASN A 185 20.93 33.86 16.41
C ASN A 185 21.71 34.79 15.44
N GLY A 186 21.18 34.96 14.22
CA GLY A 186 21.80 35.79 13.17
C GLY A 186 23.09 35.22 12.55
N ARG A 187 23.54 34.04 12.98
CA ARG A 187 24.77 33.39 12.51
C ARG A 187 24.45 32.24 11.57
N THR A 188 25.25 32.06 10.53
CA THR A 188 25.08 31.00 9.54
C THR A 188 26.00 29.82 9.83
N PHE A 189 25.45 28.62 9.78
CA PHE A 189 26.18 27.37 10.01
C PHE A 189 25.97 26.42 8.83
N ARG A 190 27.02 25.68 8.48
CA ARG A 190 27.00 24.64 7.45
C ARG A 190 27.39 23.32 8.08
N ILE A 191 26.69 22.24 7.74
CA ILE A 191 27.05 20.89 8.16
C ILE A 191 27.14 19.98 6.93
N VAL A 192 28.18 19.17 6.88
CA VAL A 192 28.47 18.26 5.76
C VAL A 192 28.74 16.87 6.33
N GLN A 193 28.26 15.82 5.65
CA GLN A 193 28.61 14.45 6.00
C GLN A 193 29.90 14.06 5.28
N GLY A 194 30.91 13.66 6.04
CA GLY A 194 32.17 13.13 5.51
C GLY A 194 32.05 11.71 4.99
N LYS A 195 33.07 11.23 4.28
CA LYS A 195 33.16 9.84 3.79
C LYS A 195 33.12 8.80 4.91
N ASP A 196 33.50 9.19 6.11
CA ASP A 196 33.47 8.41 7.35
C ASP A 196 32.08 8.39 8.02
N LYS A 197 31.05 8.93 7.35
CA LYS A 197 29.68 9.12 7.83
C LYS A 197 29.53 10.06 9.03
N ARG A 198 30.62 10.71 9.47
CA ARG A 198 30.58 11.73 10.54
C ARG A 198 30.14 13.07 9.97
N TRP A 199 29.59 13.90 10.84
CA TRP A 199 29.06 15.21 10.48
C TRP A 199 30.03 16.31 10.94
N THR A 200 30.53 17.10 10.01
CA THR A 200 31.42 18.23 10.30
C THR A 200 30.61 19.53 10.29
N LEU A 201 30.68 20.28 11.38
CA LEU A 201 30.01 21.57 11.56
C LEU A 201 30.99 22.71 11.28
N PHE A 202 30.56 23.65 10.44
CA PHE A 202 31.28 24.86 10.09
C PHE A 202 30.44 26.08 10.41
N ARG A 203 31.13 27.17 10.77
CA ARG A 203 30.56 28.53 10.78
C ARG A 203 30.92 29.21 9.47
N VAL A 204 29.93 29.73 8.76
CA VAL A 204 30.15 30.35 7.44
C VAL A 204 29.58 31.76 7.42
N LYS A 205 30.16 32.66 6.62
CA LYS A 205 29.59 33.99 6.39
C LYS A 205 28.59 33.99 5.23
N SER A 206 28.86 33.21 4.19
CA SER A 206 28.03 33.04 3.00
C SER A 206 28.01 31.57 2.56
N VAL A 207 27.16 31.23 1.57
CA VAL A 207 27.01 29.85 1.07
C VAL A 207 28.30 29.33 0.42
N ASP A 208 29.07 30.21 -0.21
CA ASP A 208 30.33 29.88 -0.89
C ASP A 208 31.55 29.83 0.05
N ASP A 209 31.37 30.19 1.31
CA ASP A 209 32.44 30.26 2.29
C ASP A 209 32.86 28.84 2.76
N LYS A 210 34.16 28.61 2.85
CA LYS A 210 34.70 27.37 3.45
C LYS A 210 34.44 27.34 4.95
N GLY A 211 34.37 28.50 5.60
CA GLY A 211 34.01 28.66 6.99
C GLY A 211 35.02 28.08 7.98
N ASP A 212 34.80 28.40 9.26
CA ASP A 212 35.61 27.91 10.37
C ASP A 212 35.02 26.59 10.89
N MET A 213 35.84 25.53 10.95
CA MET A 213 35.42 24.24 11.50
C MET A 213 35.21 24.37 13.02
N LEU A 214 33.99 24.08 13.47
CA LEU A 214 33.62 24.11 14.89
C LEU A 214 33.79 22.73 15.55
N GLY A 215 33.63 21.66 14.79
CA GLY A 215 33.80 20.30 15.32
C GLY A 215 33.27 19.20 14.39
N VAL A 216 33.57 17.96 14.77
CA VAL A 216 33.12 16.73 14.10
C VAL A 216 32.28 15.91 15.06
N TYR A 217 31.12 15.45 14.60
CA TYR A 217 30.12 14.76 15.41
C TYR A 217 29.74 13.42 14.78
N GLN A 218 29.36 12.43 15.61
CA GLN A 218 28.92 11.14 15.09
C GLN A 218 27.56 11.23 14.39
N GLY A 219 26.60 11.93 15.00
CA GLY A 219 25.28 12.15 14.42
C GLY A 219 24.92 13.62 14.26
N ARG A 220 23.98 13.89 13.35
CA ARG A 220 23.36 15.21 13.20
C ARG A 220 22.67 15.70 14.49
N GLY A 221 22.18 14.76 15.31
CA GLY A 221 21.62 15.06 16.63
C GLY A 221 22.64 15.66 17.60
N ASP A 222 23.88 15.18 17.58
CA ASP A 222 24.95 15.67 18.45
C ASP A 222 25.44 17.04 18.00
N ALA A 223 25.58 17.24 16.68
CA ALA A 223 25.87 18.55 16.11
C ALA A 223 24.78 19.59 16.48
N ASN A 224 23.51 19.18 16.50
CA ASN A 224 22.39 20.03 16.94
C ASN A 224 22.48 20.42 18.41
N LYS A 225 22.90 19.50 19.29
CA LYS A 225 23.10 19.81 20.71
C LYS A 225 24.24 20.81 20.89
N ALA A 226 25.37 20.60 20.22
CA ALA A 226 26.48 21.54 20.25
C ALA A 226 26.10 22.92 19.69
N LEU A 227 25.34 22.94 18.59
CA LEU A 227 24.85 24.18 17.97
C LEU A 227 23.97 25.01 18.91
N LYS A 228 23.16 24.37 19.79
CA LYS A 228 22.36 25.07 20.80
C LYS A 228 23.23 25.90 21.76
N THR A 229 24.44 25.45 22.04
CA THR A 229 25.38 26.16 22.92
C THR A 229 26.21 27.17 22.12
N ILE A 230 26.80 26.73 21.00
CA ILE A 230 27.72 27.54 20.18
C ILE A 230 27.02 28.77 19.57
N ALA A 231 25.74 28.65 19.19
CA ALA A 231 25.02 29.76 18.58
C ALA A 231 24.84 30.98 19.52
N TYR A 232 24.82 30.76 20.83
CA TYR A 232 24.65 31.83 21.85
C TYR A 232 25.91 32.12 22.66
N ALA A 233 26.99 31.37 22.45
CA ALA A 233 28.27 31.69 23.07
C ALA A 233 28.81 33.02 22.51
N ASN A 234 29.29 33.89 23.40
CA ASN A 234 30.01 35.11 23.04
C ASN A 234 31.34 34.73 22.39
N GLU A 235 31.74 35.50 21.39
CA GLU A 235 33.06 35.33 20.76
C GLU A 235 34.14 35.65 21.79
N GLN A 236 35.04 34.71 22.03
CA GLN A 236 36.34 34.99 22.64
C GLN A 236 37.27 35.54 21.56
#